data_AF-Q027T6-F1
#
_entry.id   AF-Q027T6-F1
#
_cell.length_a   1.000
_cell.length_b   1.000
_cell.length_c   1.000
_cell.angle_alpha   90.00
_cell.angle_beta   90.00
_cell.angle_gamma   90.00
#
_symmetry.space_group_name_H-M   'P 1'
#
loop_
_entity.id
_entity.type
_entity.pdbx_description
1 polymer ?
#
loop_
_entity_poly.entity_id
_entity_poly.type
_entity_poly.pdbx_seq_one_letter_code
_entity_poly.pdbx_strand_id
1 'polypeptide(L)'
;MSRAPEWLIMVGGCGFISMLGLSAYWEPNIRLLHFFQAWMYVATMALARRRNAWGYFLGTSAAGLWIYANLFATTFFFNGLQQLSQWVHTGRLDRADLLIAVPAWFSNLLVVTGCVWGYRRLPARSGSDAGRLLLSFALATGFFALDMAIFQPRYLGLFPRMLHPHWP
;
A
#
# COMPACT_ATOMS: atom_id res chain seq x y z
N MET A 1 3.32 18.54 20.82
CA MET A 1 3.85 17.78 19.65
C MET A 1 2.75 17.66 18.60
N SER A 2 3.01 18.04 17.35
CA SER A 2 2.01 18.00 16.26
C SER A 2 1.57 16.56 15.95
N ARG A 3 0.27 16.33 15.67
CA ARG A 3 -0.29 15.05 15.22
C ARG A 3 -0.14 14.82 13.70
N ALA A 4 0.84 15.51 13.09
CA ALA A 4 1.08 15.48 11.65
C ALA A 4 1.32 14.06 11.10
N PRO A 5 2.17 13.19 11.70
CA PRO A 5 2.39 11.86 11.14
C PRO A 5 1.13 10.99 11.23
N GLU A 6 0.36 11.07 12.30
CA GLU A 6 -0.91 10.34 12.42
C GLU A 6 -1.91 10.82 11.36
N TRP A 7 -1.97 12.12 11.06
CA TRP A 7 -2.81 12.64 9.99
C TRP A 7 -2.40 12.13 8.61
N LEU A 8 -1.09 12.06 8.30
CA LEU A 8 -0.62 11.50 7.05
C LEU A 8 -1.02 10.03 6.88
N ILE A 9 -0.90 9.23 7.96
CA ILE A 9 -1.33 7.82 7.97
C ILE A 9 -2.83 7.72 7.76
N MET A 10 -3.63 8.58 8.40
CA MET A 10 -5.09 8.56 8.28
C MET A 10 -5.55 8.98 6.89
N VAL A 11 -5.03 10.09 6.36
CA VAL A 11 -5.39 10.59 5.01
C VAL A 11 -4.94 9.60 3.95
N GLY A 12 -3.69 9.13 4.02
CA GLY A 12 -3.18 8.11 3.10
C GLY A 12 -3.92 6.78 3.21
N GLY A 13 -4.18 6.30 4.43
CA GLY A 13 -4.91 5.06 4.67
C GLY A 13 -6.35 5.11 4.16
N CYS A 14 -7.08 6.17 4.49
CA CYS A 14 -8.43 6.40 3.96
C CYS A 14 -8.43 6.53 2.44
N GLY A 15 -7.50 7.32 1.87
CA GLY A 15 -7.36 7.49 0.43
C GLY A 15 -7.14 6.16 -0.28
N PHE A 16 -6.23 5.33 0.22
CA PHE A 16 -5.96 4.02 -0.35
C PHE A 16 -7.17 3.08 -0.23
N ILE A 17 -7.82 3.02 0.93
CA ILE A 17 -9.04 2.20 1.12
C ILE A 17 -10.15 2.65 0.17
N SER A 18 -10.33 3.95 -0.05
CA SER A 18 -11.30 4.45 -1.03
C SER A 18 -10.97 4.00 -2.45
N MET A 19 -9.69 4.03 -2.84
CA MET A 19 -9.24 3.50 -4.14
C MET A 19 -9.47 2.00 -4.26
N LEU A 20 -9.23 1.24 -3.18
CA LEU A 20 -9.53 -0.18 -3.14
C LEU A 20 -11.03 -0.44 -3.34
N GLY A 21 -11.88 0.35 -2.67
CA GLY A 21 -13.33 0.27 -2.79
C GLY A 21 -13.84 0.62 -4.18
N LEU A 22 -13.26 1.63 -4.83
CA LEU A 22 -13.60 2.01 -6.20
C LEU A 22 -13.22 0.91 -7.20
N SER A 23 -12.02 0.33 -7.05
CA SER A 23 -11.59 -0.81 -7.87
C SER A 23 -12.48 -2.04 -7.66
N ALA A 24 -12.82 -2.34 -6.40
CA ALA A 24 -13.73 -3.41 -6.02
C ALA A 24 -15.17 -3.20 -6.55
N TYR A 25 -15.61 -1.95 -6.72
CA TYR A 25 -16.89 -1.63 -7.34
C TYR A 25 -16.92 -2.04 -8.82
N TRP A 26 -15.88 -1.68 -9.58
CA TRP A 26 -15.75 -2.00 -11.01
C TRP A 26 -15.42 -3.46 -11.29
N GLU A 27 -14.59 -4.10 -10.47
CA GLU A 27 -14.18 -5.49 -10.65
C GLU A 27 -14.64 -6.38 -9.48
N PRO A 28 -15.78 -7.08 -9.63
CA PRO A 28 -16.34 -7.89 -8.56
C PRO A 28 -15.42 -9.01 -8.06
N ASN A 29 -14.59 -9.55 -8.95
CA ASN A 29 -13.72 -10.69 -8.67
C ASN A 29 -12.61 -10.36 -7.65
N ILE A 30 -12.21 -9.09 -7.54
CA ILE A 30 -11.13 -8.68 -6.64
C ILE A 30 -11.63 -8.09 -5.31
N ARG A 31 -12.96 -8.04 -5.09
CA ARG A 31 -13.58 -7.44 -3.90
C ARG A 31 -13.06 -8.01 -2.58
N LEU A 32 -13.00 -9.35 -2.49
CA LEU A 32 -12.55 -10.02 -1.27
C LEU A 32 -11.07 -9.75 -0.99
N LEU A 33 -10.23 -9.82 -2.03
CA LEU A 33 -8.82 -9.44 -1.93
C LEU A 33 -8.67 -7.99 -1.42
N HIS A 34 -9.41 -7.04 -2.02
CA HIS A 34 -9.35 -5.64 -1.60
C HIS A 34 -9.89 -5.42 -0.18
N PHE A 35 -10.91 -6.19 0.21
CA PHE A 35 -11.46 -6.17 1.56
C PHE A 35 -10.42 -6.61 2.60
N PHE A 36 -9.73 -7.72 2.38
CA PHE A 36 -8.68 -8.19 3.28
C PHE A 36 -7.46 -7.28 3.28
N GLN A 37 -7.05 -6.76 2.12
CA GLN A 37 -5.97 -5.76 2.05
C GLN A 37 -6.29 -4.51 2.88
N ALA A 38 -7.53 -4.01 2.84
CA ALA A 38 -7.94 -2.83 3.60
C ALA A 38 -7.74 -3.02 5.12
N TRP A 39 -7.88 -4.23 5.66
CA TRP A 39 -7.69 -4.50 7.08
C TRP A 39 -6.28 -4.19 7.58
N MET A 40 -5.23 -4.37 6.76
CA MET A 40 -3.87 -3.98 7.15
C MET A 40 -3.75 -2.46 7.35
N TYR A 41 -4.43 -1.66 6.53
CA TYR A 41 -4.44 -0.20 6.66
C TYR A 41 -5.29 0.25 7.85
N VAL A 42 -6.43 -0.41 8.09
CA VAL A 42 -7.25 -0.17 9.30
C VAL A 42 -6.44 -0.47 10.57
N ALA A 43 -5.75 -1.62 10.63
CA ALA A 43 -4.90 -1.98 11.75
C ALA A 43 -3.76 -0.96 11.94
N THR A 44 -3.10 -0.56 10.84
CA THR A 44 -2.07 0.49 10.83
C THR A 44 -2.59 1.79 11.43
N MET A 45 -3.75 2.29 10.95
CA MET A 45 -4.37 3.52 11.43
C MET A 45 -4.74 3.44 12.91
N ALA A 46 -5.36 2.32 13.34
CA ALA A 46 -5.77 2.10 14.73
C ALA A 46 -4.56 2.07 15.68
N LEU A 47 -3.49 1.35 15.31
CA LEU A 47 -2.27 1.25 16.10
C LEU A 47 -1.47 2.56 16.09
N ALA A 48 -1.40 3.26 14.95
CA ALA A 48 -0.76 4.57 14.84
C ALA A 48 -1.45 5.62 15.73
N ARG A 49 -2.79 5.59 15.83
CA ARG A 49 -3.54 6.47 16.74
C ARG A 49 -3.18 6.24 18.22
N ARG A 50 -2.82 5.01 18.56
CA ARG A 50 -2.31 4.62 19.89
C ARG A 50 -0.80 4.85 20.04
N ARG A 51 -0.14 5.42 19.03
CA ARG A 51 1.32 5.63 18.95
C ARG A 51 2.12 4.34 19.18
N ASN A 52 1.59 3.21 18.72
CA ASN A 52 2.23 1.92 18.87
C ASN A 52 3.22 1.69 17.72
N ALA A 53 4.47 1.33 18.06
CA ALA A 53 5.52 1.02 17.09
C ALA A 53 5.10 -0.04 16.06
N TRP A 54 4.35 -1.06 16.48
CA TRP A 54 3.83 -2.10 15.58
C TRP A 54 2.95 -1.53 14.46
N GLY A 55 2.17 -0.48 14.74
CA GLY A 55 1.37 0.18 13.72
C GLY A 55 2.22 0.84 12.65
N TYR A 56 3.31 1.49 13.06
CA TYR A 56 4.23 2.12 12.10
C TYR A 56 4.99 1.09 11.28
N PHE A 57 5.41 -0.03 11.88
CA PHE A 57 6.10 -1.11 11.17
C PHE A 57 5.18 -1.83 10.20
N LEU A 58 3.94 -2.14 10.61
CA LEU A 58 2.92 -2.74 9.75
C LEU A 58 2.63 -1.83 8.55
N GLY A 59 2.37 -0.54 8.79
CA GLY A 59 2.06 0.43 7.74
C GLY A 59 3.21 0.62 6.75
N THR A 60 4.44 0.77 7.26
CA THR A 60 5.64 0.88 6.41
C THR A 60 5.83 -0.38 5.57
N SER A 61 5.61 -1.55 6.17
CA SER A 61 5.77 -2.83 5.48
C SER A 61 4.70 -3.04 4.41
N ALA A 62 3.42 -2.84 4.76
CA ALA A 62 2.31 -3.10 3.84
C ALA A 62 2.28 -2.09 2.69
N ALA A 63 2.33 -0.79 3.01
CA ALA A 63 2.30 0.27 1.99
C ALA A 63 3.62 0.31 1.19
N GLY A 64 4.76 0.07 1.85
CA GLY A 64 6.06 0.01 1.21
C GLY A 64 6.17 -1.18 0.24
N LEU A 65 5.71 -2.37 0.64
CA LEU A 65 5.65 -3.54 -0.24
C LEU A 65 4.73 -3.28 -1.43
N TRP A 66 3.59 -2.64 -1.21
CA TRP A 66 2.67 -2.30 -2.31
C TRP A 66 3.31 -1.33 -3.31
N ILE A 67 3.99 -0.28 -2.84
CA ILE A 67 4.75 0.65 -3.69
C ILE A 67 5.85 -0.09 -4.45
N TYR A 68 6.63 -0.92 -3.76
CA TYR A 68 7.72 -1.69 -4.35
C TYR A 68 7.21 -2.63 -5.45
N ALA A 69 6.16 -3.40 -5.17
CA ALA A 69 5.52 -4.26 -6.17
C ALA A 69 5.07 -3.45 -7.40
N ASN A 70 4.51 -2.26 -7.20
CA ASN A 70 4.02 -1.41 -8.29
C ASN A 70 5.11 -0.72 -9.12
N LEU A 71 6.32 -0.56 -8.57
CA LEU A 71 7.44 0.03 -9.28
C LEU A 71 8.27 -1.03 -10.01
N PHE A 72 8.39 -2.23 -9.44
CA PHE A 72 9.38 -3.24 -9.87
C PHE A 72 8.76 -4.53 -10.41
N ALA A 73 7.56 -4.91 -9.99
CA ALA A 73 6.92 -6.16 -10.39
C ALA A 73 5.70 -5.96 -11.28
N THR A 74 5.12 -4.76 -11.28
CA THR A 74 4.01 -4.37 -12.16
C THR A 74 4.33 -3.06 -12.87
N THR A 75 3.61 -2.80 -13.96
CA THR A 75 3.60 -1.51 -14.65
C THR A 75 2.36 -0.69 -14.30
N PHE A 76 1.61 -1.06 -13.25
CA PHE A 76 0.29 -0.50 -12.97
C PHE A 76 0.34 1.01 -12.69
N PHE A 77 1.33 1.48 -11.93
CA PHE A 77 1.53 2.91 -11.70
C PHE A 77 1.92 3.67 -12.98
N PHE A 78 2.88 3.15 -13.74
CA PHE A 78 3.33 3.78 -15.00
C PHE A 78 2.21 3.82 -16.05
N ASN A 79 1.43 2.75 -16.18
CA ASN A 79 0.26 2.69 -17.05
C ASN A 79 -0.81 3.70 -16.60
N GLY A 80 -1.01 3.87 -15.28
CA GLY A 80 -1.89 4.89 -14.73
C GLY A 80 -1.43 6.32 -15.06
N LEU A 81 -0.13 6.60 -14.95
CA LEU A 81 0.44 7.89 -15.35
C LEU A 81 0.29 8.15 -16.86
N GLN A 82 0.51 7.13 -17.69
CA GLN A 82 0.32 7.24 -19.13
C GLN A 82 -1.14 7.53 -19.48
N GLN A 83 -2.08 6.83 -18.84
CA GLN A 83 -3.51 7.07 -19.03
C GLN A 83 -3.93 8.47 -18.56
N LEU A 84 -3.37 8.95 -17.45
CA LEU A 84 -3.62 10.29 -16.94
C LEU A 84 -3.12 11.36 -17.92
N SER A 85 -1.91 11.18 -18.44
CA SER A 85 -1.33 12.06 -19.46
C SER A 85 -2.19 12.07 -20.74
N GLN A 86 -2.57 10.90 -21.25
CA GLN A 86 -3.45 10.80 -22.41
C GLN A 86 -4.79 11.51 -22.20
N TRP A 87 -5.40 11.36 -21.02
CA TRP A 87 -6.65 12.04 -20.70
C TRP A 87 -6.49 13.56 -20.67
N VAL A 88 -5.43 14.08 -20.04
CA VAL A 88 -5.15 15.53 -20.00
C VAL A 88 -4.93 16.09 -21.41
N HIS A 89 -4.28 15.34 -22.30
CA HIS A 89 -3.98 15.80 -23.64
C HIS A 89 -5.12 15.61 -24.66
N THR A 90 -5.92 14.55 -24.52
CA THR A 90 -6.89 14.15 -25.55
C THR A 90 -8.34 14.14 -25.07
N GLY A 91 -8.57 14.24 -23.76
CA GLY A 91 -9.88 14.09 -23.13
C GLY A 91 -10.45 12.67 -23.16
N ARG A 92 -9.72 11.67 -23.71
CA ARG A 92 -10.19 10.29 -23.82
C ARG A 92 -9.68 9.41 -22.68
N LEU A 93 -10.57 8.56 -22.17
CA LEU A 93 -10.29 7.57 -21.14
C LEU A 93 -10.64 6.18 -21.67
N ASP A 94 -9.62 5.44 -22.08
CA ASP A 94 -9.80 4.07 -22.57
C ASP A 94 -9.84 3.05 -21.42
N ARG A 95 -9.09 3.30 -20.33
CA ARG A 95 -9.01 2.41 -19.16
C ARG A 95 -9.00 3.18 -17.83
N ALA A 96 -10.20 3.48 -17.34
CA ALA A 96 -10.39 4.24 -16.09
C ALA A 96 -9.88 3.51 -14.84
N ASP A 97 -9.82 2.18 -14.86
CA ASP A 97 -9.25 1.32 -13.82
C ASP A 97 -7.78 1.66 -13.53
N LEU A 98 -7.00 1.97 -14.56
CA LEU A 98 -5.58 2.32 -14.43
C LEU A 98 -5.37 3.70 -13.78
N LEU A 99 -6.31 4.62 -13.93
CA LEU A 99 -6.21 5.93 -13.29
C LEU A 99 -6.21 5.84 -11.77
N ILE A 100 -6.86 4.83 -11.19
CA ILE A 100 -6.88 4.59 -9.74
C ILE A 100 -5.46 4.36 -9.20
N ALA A 101 -4.55 3.81 -10.02
CA ALA A 101 -3.18 3.51 -9.62
C ALA A 101 -2.43 4.74 -9.09
N VAL A 102 -2.66 5.91 -9.70
CA VAL A 102 -1.95 7.15 -9.37
C VAL A 102 -2.30 7.66 -7.96
N PRO A 103 -3.58 7.96 -7.62
CA PRO A 103 -3.95 8.37 -6.27
C PRO A 103 -3.70 7.25 -5.25
N ALA A 104 -3.82 5.97 -5.62
CA ALA A 104 -3.50 4.85 -4.72
C ALA A 104 -2.01 4.83 -4.34
N TRP A 105 -1.11 5.11 -5.29
CA TRP A 105 0.32 5.19 -5.05
C TRP A 105 0.68 6.34 -4.12
N PHE A 106 0.16 7.55 -4.38
CA PHE A 106 0.37 8.70 -3.49
C PHE A 106 -0.19 8.45 -2.09
N SER A 107 -1.35 7.80 -1.99
CA SER A 107 -1.96 7.43 -0.71
C SER A 107 -1.03 6.51 0.11
N ASN A 108 -0.41 5.52 -0.53
CA ASN A 108 0.58 4.66 0.12
C ASN A 108 1.84 5.43 0.52
N LEU A 109 2.30 6.37 -0.31
CA LEU A 109 3.46 7.19 0.01
C LEU A 109 3.21 8.03 1.28
N LEU A 110 1.99 8.57 1.43
CA LEU A 110 1.57 9.27 2.64
C LEU A 110 1.57 8.35 3.87
N VAL A 111 1.11 7.10 3.74
CA VAL A 111 1.16 6.11 4.83
C VAL A 111 2.61 5.82 5.23
N VAL A 112 3.48 5.49 4.27
CA VAL A 112 4.90 5.19 4.53
C VAL A 112 5.59 6.37 5.20
N THR A 113 5.46 7.57 4.64
CA THR A 113 6.08 8.79 5.19
C THR A 113 5.55 9.10 6.59
N GLY A 114 4.24 8.98 6.81
CA GLY A 114 3.61 9.15 8.11
C GLY A 114 4.09 8.12 9.14
N CYS A 115 4.22 6.84 8.75
CA CYS A 115 4.71 5.78 9.62
C CYS A 115 6.19 5.97 10.00
N VAL A 116 7.07 6.27 9.03
CA VAL A 116 8.50 6.53 9.29
C VAL A 116 8.67 7.76 10.18
N TRP A 117 7.92 8.83 9.91
CA TRP A 117 7.97 10.03 10.74
C TRP A 117 7.41 9.79 12.14
N GLY A 118 6.28 9.09 12.27
CA GLY A 118 5.66 8.73 13.53
C GLY A 118 6.58 7.87 14.41
N TYR A 119 7.23 6.87 13.81
CA TYR A 119 8.21 6.04 14.51
C TYR A 119 9.43 6.83 14.97
N ARG A 120 9.99 7.72 14.13
CA ARG A 120 11.14 8.56 14.50
C ARG A 120 10.87 9.46 15.71
N ARG A 121 9.61 9.79 15.99
CA ARG A 121 9.19 10.59 17.15
C ARG A 121 8.98 9.78 18.43
N LEU A 122 9.09 8.45 18.40
CA LEU A 122 8.96 7.64 19.60
C LEU A 122 10.22 7.78 20.49
N PRO A 123 10.06 7.99 21.81
CA PRO A 123 11.16 8.25 22.73
C PRO A 123 12.01 7.02 23.09
N ALA A 124 11.49 5.81 22.90
CA ALA A 124 12.19 4.56 23.22
C ALA A 124 12.44 3.74 21.94
N ARG A 125 13.62 3.93 21.32
CA ARG A 125 14.08 3.09 20.22
C ARG A 125 14.87 1.92 20.80
N SER A 126 14.44 0.71 20.54
CA SER A 126 15.13 -0.50 21.00
C SER A 126 15.84 -1.16 19.82
N GLY A 127 17.00 -1.78 20.04
CA GLY A 127 17.63 -2.64 19.03
C GLY A 127 16.71 -3.78 18.56
N SER A 128 15.71 -4.15 19.38
CA SER A 128 14.65 -5.12 19.02
C SER A 128 13.71 -4.63 17.92
N ASP A 129 13.67 -3.31 17.65
CA ASP A 129 12.76 -2.73 16.65
C ASP A 129 13.07 -3.19 15.23
N ALA A 130 14.34 -3.47 14.92
CA ALA A 130 14.71 -4.07 13.64
C ALA A 130 14.06 -5.44 13.46
N GLY A 131 14.07 -6.28 14.51
CA GLY A 131 13.39 -7.58 14.49
C GLY A 131 11.87 -7.45 14.37
N ARG A 132 11.26 -6.46 15.03
CA ARG A 132 9.82 -6.18 14.92
C ARG A 132 9.42 -5.69 13.54
N LEU A 133 10.27 -4.87 12.90
CA LEU A 133 10.07 -4.43 11.53
C LEU A 133 10.19 -5.60 10.56
N LEU A 134 11.23 -6.43 10.68
CA LEU A 134 11.40 -7.64 9.87
C LEU A 134 10.23 -8.60 10.03
N LEU A 135 9.77 -8.82 11.26
CA LEU A 135 8.60 -9.65 11.52
C LEU A 135 7.34 -9.04 10.91
N SER A 136 7.13 -7.73 11.06
CA SER A 136 6.00 -7.01 10.45
C SER A 136 6.04 -7.09 8.92
N PHE A 137 7.23 -7.03 8.32
CA PHE A 137 7.45 -7.19 6.89
C PHE A 137 7.14 -8.61 6.41
N ALA A 138 7.65 -9.62 7.11
CA ALA A 138 7.36 -11.02 6.82
C ALA A 138 5.86 -11.33 6.95
N LEU A 139 5.20 -10.82 7.99
CA LEU A 139 3.76 -10.98 8.21
C LEU A 139 2.94 -10.26 7.14
N ALA A 140 3.27 -9.01 6.79
CA ALA A 140 2.58 -8.28 5.74
C ALA A 140 2.74 -8.99 4.38
N THR A 141 3.96 -9.40 4.04
CA THR A 141 4.25 -10.13 2.80
C THR A 141 3.50 -11.46 2.75
N GLY A 142 3.54 -12.24 3.83
CA GLY A 142 2.82 -13.51 3.95
C GLY A 142 1.31 -13.32 3.87
N PHE A 143 0.77 -12.25 4.47
CA PHE A 143 -0.64 -11.90 4.37
C PHE A 143 -1.03 -11.57 2.93
N PHE A 144 -0.28 -10.72 2.23
CA PHE A 144 -0.51 -10.46 0.80
C PHE A 144 -0.43 -11.73 -0.04
N ALA A 145 0.56 -12.59 0.21
CA ALA A 145 0.74 -13.83 -0.53
C ALA A 145 -0.45 -14.79 -0.31
N LEU A 146 -0.90 -14.94 0.94
CA LEU A 146 -2.03 -15.79 1.28
C LEU A 146 -3.34 -15.24 0.70
N ASP A 147 -3.55 -13.94 0.83
CA ASP A 147 -4.73 -13.25 0.28
C ASP A 147 -4.82 -13.40 -1.24
N MET A 148 -3.68 -13.21 -1.94
CA MET A 148 -3.59 -13.49 -3.38
C MET A 148 -3.80 -14.97 -3.69
N ALA A 149 -3.22 -15.90 -2.92
CA ALA A 149 -3.37 -17.34 -3.15
C ALA A 149 -4.82 -17.83 -3.03
N ILE A 150 -5.61 -17.23 -2.13
CA ILE A 150 -6.99 -17.65 -1.89
C ILE A 150 -7.95 -16.99 -2.89
N PHE A 151 -7.82 -15.68 -3.11
CA PHE A 151 -8.84 -14.93 -3.86
C PHE A 151 -8.47 -14.66 -5.31
N GLN A 152 -7.17 -14.55 -5.63
CA GLN A 152 -6.70 -14.23 -6.98
C GLN A 152 -5.31 -14.83 -7.26
N PRO A 153 -5.20 -16.17 -7.42
CA PRO A 153 -3.91 -16.87 -7.52
C PRO A 153 -3.02 -16.36 -8.66
N ARG A 154 -3.61 -15.79 -9.72
CA ARG A 154 -2.89 -15.16 -10.83
C ARG A 154 -1.92 -14.07 -10.40
N TYR A 155 -2.16 -13.40 -9.27
CA TYR A 155 -1.25 -12.38 -8.74
C TYR A 155 -0.05 -12.96 -7.98
N LEU A 156 -0.01 -14.26 -7.70
CA LEU A 156 1.16 -14.91 -7.10
C LEU A 156 2.40 -14.82 -7.99
N GLY A 157 2.21 -14.73 -9.31
CA GLY A 157 3.30 -14.51 -10.27
C GLY A 157 4.05 -13.20 -10.07
N LEU A 158 3.54 -12.28 -9.24
CA LEU A 158 4.23 -11.04 -8.87
C LEU A 158 5.39 -11.29 -7.89
N PHE A 159 5.31 -12.30 -7.02
CA PHE A 159 6.36 -12.55 -6.02
C PHE A 159 7.70 -12.97 -6.66
N PRO A 160 7.75 -13.90 -7.62
CA PRO A 160 8.98 -14.20 -8.35
C PRO A 160 9.56 -12.99 -9.09
N ARG A 161 8.71 -12.11 -9.65
CA ARG A 161 9.15 -10.87 -10.32
C ARG A 161 9.73 -9.85 -9.35
N MET A 162 9.22 -9.79 -8.11
CA MET A 162 9.81 -8.94 -7.07
C MET A 162 11.22 -9.38 -6.67
N LEU A 163 11.53 -10.69 -6.79
CA LEU A 163 12.86 -11.25 -6.49
C LEU A 163 13.85 -11.04 -7.63
N HIS A 164 13.37 -10.90 -8.86
CA HIS A 164 14.15 -10.55 -10.05
C HIS A 164 13.66 -9.22 -10.62
N PRO A 165 13.95 -8.09 -9.96
CA PRO A 165 13.48 -6.80 -10.41
C PRO A 165 14.07 -6.48 -11.78
N HIS A 166 13.20 -6.31 -12.77
CA HIS A 166 13.56 -5.81 -14.08
C HIS A 166 13.11 -4.35 -14.14
N TRP A 167 13.99 -3.45 -14.55
CA TRP A 167 13.58 -2.09 -14.82
C TRP A 167 12.71 -2.08 -16.09
N PRO A 168 11.54 -1.41 -16.08
CA PRO A 168 10.78 -1.19 -17.31
C PRO A 168 11.53 -0.28 -18.28
#